data_AF-A0A8H5J7F1-F1
#
_entry.id   AF-A0A8H5J7F1-F1
#
_cell.length_a   1.000
_cell.length_b   1.000
_cell.length_c   1.000
_cell.angle_alpha   90.00
_cell.angle_beta   90.00
_cell.angle_gamma   90.00
#
_symmetry.space_group_name_H-M   'P 1'
#
loop_
_entity.id
_entity.type
_entity.pdbx_description
1 polymer ?
#
loop_
_entity_poly.entity_id
_entity_poly.type
_entity_poly.pdbx_seq_one_letter_code
_entity_poly.pdbx_strand_id
1 'polypeptide(L)'
;MATDSTSSPQGLGALTTTRNDTTLTRRERKRASDRMSQQASRAKTKAYIAHLERSVARLTEAKSNSGLIVSEQLRQQFDEIASLKQTLSQIAKLAATSISQQNSGDNLDDSPSRPPVASNDKGTRHIPDTYNSACHPHQDSLDRLYPALDLNCGDKQRDYFQAFSQALDTIESDARGHIFSGPEIDDDINIRAVLDGWDAARARNPFDIGWLMLQTLDEGFLWRSGAVERMAMLRVIRSMLMVLYQTQRRSVMCAQRRNRSKSTHNFHPAGDPRPT
;
A
#
# COMPACT_ATOMS: atom_id res chain seq x y z
N MET A 1 -49.76 -34.81 94.90
CA MET A 1 -49.46 -33.38 94.68
C MET A 1 -48.48 -33.26 93.53
N ALA A 2 -48.79 -32.36 92.60
CA ALA A 2 -47.95 -31.82 91.51
C ALA A 2 -47.58 -32.77 90.35
N THR A 3 -47.70 -32.42 89.07
CA THR A 3 -48.49 -31.47 88.26
C THR A 3 -48.12 -31.75 86.80
N ASP A 4 -49.07 -31.53 85.89
CA ASP A 4 -48.96 -31.47 84.42
C ASP A 4 -47.65 -30.90 83.87
N SER A 5 -47.27 -31.34 82.65
CA SER A 5 -47.26 -30.46 81.46
C SER A 5 -46.84 -31.20 80.19
N THR A 6 -47.84 -31.44 79.35
CA THR A 6 -47.75 -31.46 77.89
C THR A 6 -47.00 -30.22 77.36
N SER A 7 -45.99 -30.39 76.50
CA SER A 7 -45.71 -29.41 75.45
C SER A 7 -44.88 -30.00 74.31
N SER A 8 -45.50 -30.07 73.14
CA SER A 8 -44.81 -30.15 71.85
C SER A 8 -44.15 -28.81 71.54
N PRO A 9 -42.94 -28.77 70.97
CA PRO A 9 -42.52 -27.64 70.16
C PRO A 9 -42.92 -27.91 68.72
N GLN A 10 -43.90 -27.13 68.28
CA GLN A 10 -44.33 -26.96 66.91
C GLN A 10 -43.17 -26.52 66.01
N GLY A 11 -43.21 -26.95 64.75
CA GLY A 11 -42.21 -26.67 63.74
C GLY A 11 -42.08 -25.19 63.39
N LEU A 12 -40.83 -24.70 63.40
CA LEU A 12 -40.43 -23.42 62.81
C LEU A 12 -39.03 -23.51 62.16
N GLY A 13 -38.65 -24.67 61.61
CA GLY A 13 -37.32 -24.90 61.00
C GLY A 13 -37.28 -25.01 59.47
N ALA A 14 -38.41 -25.11 58.77
CA ALA A 14 -38.42 -25.62 57.38
C ALA A 14 -38.27 -24.56 56.27
N LEU A 15 -38.43 -23.25 56.54
CA LEU A 15 -38.42 -22.22 55.49
C LEU A 15 -37.05 -21.61 55.16
N THR A 16 -36.05 -21.77 56.02
CA THR A 16 -34.72 -21.14 55.84
C THR A 16 -33.76 -22.01 55.03
N THR A 17 -33.88 -23.34 55.13
CA THR A 17 -33.03 -24.30 54.40
C THR A 17 -33.28 -24.27 52.88
N THR A 18 -34.54 -24.17 52.44
CA THR A 18 -34.91 -24.20 51.00
C THR A 18 -34.43 -22.97 50.23
N ARG A 19 -34.46 -21.79 50.86
CA ARG A 19 -33.91 -20.55 50.28
C ARG A 19 -32.39 -20.60 50.15
N ASN A 20 -31.70 -21.17 51.13
CA ASN A 20 -30.24 -21.33 51.05
C ASN A 20 -29.85 -22.37 49.99
N ASP A 21 -30.56 -23.48 49.90
CA ASP A 21 -30.31 -24.53 48.91
C ASP A 21 -30.55 -24.07 47.46
N THR A 22 -31.61 -23.28 47.22
CA THR A 22 -31.84 -22.64 45.92
C THR A 22 -30.75 -21.62 45.56
N THR A 23 -30.18 -20.92 46.55
CA THR A 23 -29.03 -20.02 46.31
C THR A 23 -27.71 -20.77 46.07
N LEU A 24 -27.50 -21.90 46.74
CA LEU A 24 -26.34 -22.79 46.55
C LEU A 24 -26.38 -23.43 45.17
N THR A 25 -27.51 -24.00 44.77
CA THR A 25 -27.73 -24.55 43.42
C THR A 25 -27.57 -23.49 42.32
N ARG A 26 -28.03 -22.25 42.53
CA ARG A 26 -27.78 -21.13 41.60
C ARG A 26 -26.28 -20.81 41.48
N ARG A 27 -25.54 -20.83 42.60
CA ARG A 27 -24.10 -20.59 42.63
C ARG A 27 -23.33 -21.73 41.97
N GLU A 28 -23.74 -22.97 42.18
CA GLU A 28 -23.24 -24.17 41.52
C GLU A 28 -23.36 -24.04 39.99
N ARG A 29 -24.56 -23.73 39.50
CA ARG A 29 -24.83 -23.50 38.07
C ARG A 29 -23.96 -22.38 37.50
N LYS A 30 -23.77 -21.29 38.25
CA LYS A 30 -22.89 -20.19 37.83
C LYS A 30 -21.43 -20.63 37.73
N ARG A 31 -20.91 -21.40 38.70
CA ARG A 31 -19.53 -21.95 38.66
C ARG A 31 -19.36 -22.93 37.50
N ALA A 32 -20.35 -23.77 37.23
CA ALA A 32 -20.31 -24.69 36.10
C ALA A 32 -20.28 -23.93 34.76
N SER A 33 -21.13 -22.92 34.59
CA SER A 33 -21.14 -22.05 33.42
C SER A 33 -19.81 -21.30 33.24
N ASP A 34 -19.23 -20.81 34.33
CA ASP A 34 -17.94 -20.11 34.28
C ASP A 34 -16.81 -21.06 33.84
N ARG A 35 -16.76 -22.29 34.36
CA ARG A 35 -15.80 -23.32 33.93
C ARG A 35 -15.93 -23.63 32.44
N MET A 36 -17.15 -23.81 31.95
CA MET A 36 -17.40 -24.09 30.53
C MET A 36 -16.98 -22.91 29.65
N SER A 37 -17.26 -21.68 30.08
CA SER A 37 -16.82 -20.46 29.38
C SER A 37 -15.29 -20.35 29.32
N GLN A 38 -14.62 -20.61 30.45
CA GLN A 38 -13.15 -20.62 30.52
C GLN A 38 -12.54 -21.72 29.64
N GLN A 39 -13.09 -22.93 29.66
CA GLN A 39 -12.64 -24.02 28.79
C GLN A 39 -12.83 -23.68 27.32
N ALA A 40 -13.98 -23.10 26.95
CA ALA A 40 -14.25 -22.65 25.59
C ALA A 40 -13.25 -21.56 25.15
N SER A 41 -12.96 -20.59 26.02
CA SER A 41 -11.94 -19.56 25.76
C SER A 41 -10.55 -20.16 25.56
N ARG A 42 -10.12 -21.05 26.45
CA ARG A 42 -8.84 -21.77 26.33
C ARG A 42 -8.76 -22.62 25.06
N ALA A 43 -9.85 -23.30 24.69
CA ALA A 43 -9.93 -24.10 23.47
C ALA A 43 -9.79 -23.22 22.22
N LYS A 44 -10.44 -22.05 22.18
CA LYS A 44 -10.27 -21.06 21.10
C LYS A 44 -8.83 -20.59 20.98
N THR A 45 -8.20 -20.23 22.10
CA THR A 45 -6.79 -19.81 22.10
C THR A 45 -5.88 -20.92 21.60
N LYS A 46 -6.07 -22.16 22.06
CA LYS A 46 -5.30 -23.33 21.58
C LYS A 46 -5.48 -23.58 20.09
N ALA A 47 -6.72 -23.49 19.59
CA ALA A 47 -7.01 -23.65 18.17
C ALA A 47 -6.38 -22.53 17.32
N TYR A 48 -6.41 -21.30 17.84
CA TYR A 48 -5.78 -20.15 17.17
C TYR A 48 -4.26 -20.29 17.12
N ILE A 49 -3.62 -20.68 18.22
CA ILE A 49 -2.18 -20.96 18.27
C ILE A 49 -1.82 -22.03 17.23
N ALA A 50 -2.52 -23.16 17.22
CA ALA A 50 -2.26 -24.25 16.27
C ALA A 50 -2.45 -23.81 14.80
N HIS A 51 -3.42 -22.94 14.53
CA HIS A 51 -3.62 -22.36 13.19
C HIS A 51 -2.46 -21.44 12.79
N LEU A 52 -1.98 -20.60 13.72
CA LEU A 52 -0.84 -19.73 13.49
C LEU A 52 0.43 -20.53 13.24
N GLU A 53 0.72 -21.53 14.07
CA GLU A 53 1.86 -22.44 13.90
C GLU A 53 1.85 -23.12 12.52
N ARG A 54 0.68 -23.63 12.09
CA ARG A 54 0.51 -24.24 10.76
C ARG A 54 0.71 -23.23 9.63
N SER A 55 0.30 -21.98 9.83
CA SER A 55 0.44 -20.93 8.81
C SER A 55 1.89 -20.49 8.69
N VAL A 56 2.60 -20.34 9.81
CA VAL A 56 4.05 -20.07 9.82
C VAL A 56 4.81 -21.21 9.12
N ALA A 57 4.52 -22.46 9.46
CA ALA A 57 5.18 -23.61 8.82
C ALA A 57 5.01 -23.60 7.29
N ARG A 58 3.79 -23.37 6.80
CA ARG A 58 3.51 -23.28 5.36
C ARG A 58 4.23 -22.12 4.68
N LEU A 59 4.26 -20.95 5.31
CA LEU A 59 4.93 -19.77 4.75
C LEU A 59 6.45 -19.99 4.70
N THR A 60 7.04 -20.58 5.73
CA THR A 60 8.47 -20.91 5.76
C THR A 60 8.83 -21.95 4.68
N GLU A 61 8.02 -23.00 4.53
CA GLU A 61 8.20 -24.00 3.49
C GLU A 61 8.09 -23.40 2.09
N ALA A 62 7.06 -22.59 1.83
CA ALA A 62 6.87 -21.91 0.55
C ALA A 62 8.03 -20.95 0.23
N LYS A 63 8.56 -20.23 1.24
CA LYS A 63 9.71 -19.34 1.07
C LYS A 63 10.98 -20.11 0.72
N SER A 64 11.23 -21.23 1.39
CA SER A 64 12.36 -22.11 1.10
C SER A 64 12.26 -22.67 -0.33
N ASN A 65 11.10 -23.20 -0.70
CA ASN A 65 10.89 -23.82 -2.02
C ASN A 65 10.95 -22.79 -3.15
N SER A 66 10.38 -21.59 -2.97
CA SER A 66 10.48 -20.50 -3.94
C SER A 66 11.93 -20.05 -4.16
N GLY A 67 12.72 -19.94 -3.09
CA GLY A 67 14.15 -19.63 -3.19
C GLY A 67 14.92 -20.67 -3.99
N LEU A 68 14.66 -21.96 -3.74
CA LEU A 68 15.28 -23.06 -4.47
C LEU A 68 14.92 -23.04 -5.96
N ILE A 69 13.63 -22.88 -6.31
CA ILE A 69 13.17 -22.80 -7.71
C ILE A 69 13.83 -21.63 -8.44
N VAL A 70 13.87 -20.45 -7.82
CA VAL A 70 14.50 -19.26 -8.42
C VAL A 70 16.01 -19.47 -8.62
N SER A 71 16.69 -20.10 -7.66
CA SER A 71 18.12 -20.39 -7.77
C SER A 71 18.44 -21.38 -8.89
N GLU A 72 17.61 -22.41 -9.07
CA GLU A 72 17.78 -23.39 -10.14
C GLU A 72 17.48 -22.77 -11.51
N GLN A 73 16.43 -21.95 -11.60
CA GLN A 73 16.11 -21.21 -12.82
C GLN A 73 17.24 -20.27 -13.25
N LEU A 74 17.85 -19.58 -12.27
CA LEU A 74 18.99 -18.70 -12.52
C LEU A 74 20.20 -19.48 -13.05
N ARG A 75 20.49 -20.64 -12.46
CA ARG A 75 21.56 -21.54 -12.91
C ARG A 75 21.33 -22.00 -14.35
N GLN A 76 20.12 -22.42 -14.67
CA GLN A 76 19.74 -22.84 -16.02
C GLN A 76 19.93 -21.71 -17.06
N GLN A 77 19.54 -20.48 -16.72
CA GLN A 77 19.76 -19.32 -17.59
C GLN A 77 21.24 -19.02 -17.81
N PHE A 78 22.09 -19.18 -16.78
CA PHE A 78 23.54 -19.02 -16.95
C PHE A 78 24.14 -20.06 -17.90
N ASP A 79 23.72 -21.32 -17.79
CA ASP A 79 24.17 -22.40 -18.68
C ASP A 79 23.70 -22.16 -20.13
N GLU A 80 22.47 -21.69 -20.33
CA GLU A 80 21.94 -21.32 -21.64
C GLU A 80 22.73 -20.17 -22.27
N ILE A 81 23.02 -19.10 -21.51
CA ILE A 81 23.86 -17.99 -21.96
C ILE A 81 25.25 -18.48 -22.36
N ALA A 82 25.86 -19.37 -21.58
CA ALA A 82 27.18 -19.92 -21.89
C ALA A 82 27.16 -20.73 -23.20
N SER A 83 26.15 -21.57 -23.40
CA SER A 83 25.94 -22.35 -24.61
C SER A 83 25.72 -21.48 -25.85
N LEU A 84 24.86 -20.45 -25.74
CA LEU A 84 24.60 -19.51 -26.83
C LEU A 84 25.86 -18.74 -27.21
N LYS A 85 26.66 -18.28 -26.22
CA LYS A 85 27.95 -17.64 -26.48
C LYS A 85 28.94 -18.57 -27.18
N GLN A 86 28.98 -19.84 -26.80
CA GLN A 86 29.82 -20.84 -27.47
C GLN A 86 29.38 -21.05 -28.92
N THR A 87 28.08 -21.17 -29.16
CA THR A 87 27.50 -21.33 -30.50
C THR A 87 27.81 -20.12 -31.37
N LEU A 88 27.62 -18.90 -30.86
CA LEU A 88 27.99 -17.66 -31.55
C LEU A 88 29.49 -17.60 -31.86
N SER A 89 30.35 -18.05 -30.94
CA SER A 89 31.80 -18.14 -31.20
C SER A 89 32.12 -19.13 -32.32
N GLN A 90 31.43 -20.27 -32.38
CA GLN A 90 31.60 -21.24 -33.46
C GLN A 90 31.15 -20.67 -34.80
N ILE A 91 29.99 -20.00 -34.85
CA ILE A 91 29.50 -19.33 -36.06
C ILE A 91 30.48 -18.26 -36.52
N ALA A 92 30.99 -17.43 -35.60
CA ALA A 92 31.98 -16.41 -35.93
C ALA A 92 33.27 -17.01 -36.51
N LYS A 93 33.74 -18.14 -35.98
CA LYS A 93 34.91 -18.87 -36.53
C LYS A 93 34.64 -19.39 -37.95
N LEU A 94 33.47 -19.99 -38.18
CA LEU A 94 33.08 -20.50 -39.51
C LEU A 94 32.93 -19.36 -40.53
N ALA A 95 32.35 -18.23 -40.12
CA ALA A 95 32.25 -17.03 -40.95
C ALA A 95 33.65 -16.48 -41.30
N ALA A 96 34.57 -16.38 -40.33
CA ALA A 96 35.93 -15.93 -40.56
C ALA A 96 36.72 -16.84 -41.52
N THR A 97 36.57 -18.16 -41.41
CA THR A 97 37.19 -19.11 -42.36
C THR A 97 36.61 -19.00 -43.76
N SER A 98 35.32 -18.67 -43.89
CA SER A 98 34.64 -18.51 -45.18
C SER A 98 35.02 -17.18 -45.85
N ILE A 99 35.13 -16.09 -45.06
CA ILE A 99 35.60 -14.78 -45.54
C ILE A 99 37.06 -14.87 -46.00
N SER A 100 37.89 -15.69 -45.36
CA SER A 100 39.27 -15.93 -45.81
C SER A 100 39.38 -16.66 -47.16
N GLN A 101 38.31 -17.29 -47.66
CA GLN A 101 38.26 -17.90 -49.01
C GLN A 101 37.71 -16.96 -50.10
N GLN A 102 37.10 -15.82 -49.74
CA GLN A 102 36.39 -14.96 -50.69
C GLN A 102 37.01 -13.57 -50.93
N ASN A 103 38.26 -13.31 -50.53
CA ASN A 103 38.95 -12.08 -50.94
C ASN A 103 39.67 -12.25 -52.29
N SER A 104 38.92 -12.16 -53.38
CA SER A 104 39.42 -11.81 -54.72
C SER A 104 38.27 -11.20 -55.56
N GLY A 105 38.23 -9.86 -55.60
CA GLY A 105 37.43 -9.05 -56.54
C GLY A 105 36.04 -8.63 -56.01
N ASP A 106 35.50 -7.46 -56.28
CA ASP A 106 35.99 -6.24 -56.94
C ASP A 106 34.97 -5.12 -56.61
N ASN A 107 35.34 -3.90 -56.98
CA ASN A 107 34.91 -2.60 -56.46
C ASN A 107 33.60 -1.99 -57.05
N LEU A 108 33.20 -0.87 -56.40
CA LEU A 108 32.56 0.37 -56.91
C LEU A 108 31.02 0.58 -56.90
N ASP A 109 30.65 1.57 -56.06
CA ASP A 109 29.79 2.76 -56.29
C ASP A 109 28.57 2.70 -57.22
N ASP A 110 27.42 3.19 -56.73
CA ASP A 110 26.93 4.55 -57.05
C ASP A 110 25.56 4.81 -56.36
N SER A 111 25.37 6.04 -55.89
CA SER A 111 24.11 6.60 -55.39
C SER A 111 24.07 8.01 -55.97
N PRO A 112 22.93 8.55 -56.48
CA PRO A 112 22.03 9.25 -55.55
C PRO A 112 20.56 9.49 -56.01
N SER A 113 19.73 9.96 -55.06
CA SER A 113 18.69 11.02 -55.19
C SER A 113 17.18 10.66 -55.05
N ARG A 114 16.58 11.31 -54.04
CA ARG A 114 15.15 11.57 -53.70
C ARG A 114 14.61 12.76 -54.57
N PRO A 115 13.29 13.03 -54.82
CA PRO A 115 12.30 13.53 -53.82
C PRO A 115 10.78 13.33 -54.14
N PRO A 116 9.80 14.11 -53.61
CA PRO A 116 8.84 13.65 -52.58
C PRO A 116 7.34 13.89 -52.91
N VAL A 117 6.37 13.19 -52.29
CA VAL A 117 4.95 13.65 -52.27
C VAL A 117 4.21 13.28 -50.97
N ALA A 118 3.32 14.21 -50.62
CA ALA A 118 2.48 14.48 -49.46
C ALA A 118 1.30 13.53 -49.10
N SER A 119 0.94 13.62 -47.81
CA SER A 119 -0.39 13.79 -47.18
C SER A 119 -1.60 12.89 -47.48
N ASN A 120 -2.16 12.33 -46.38
CA ASN A 120 -3.57 12.35 -45.90
C ASN A 120 -3.86 11.03 -45.14
N ASP A 121 -4.78 10.90 -44.18
CA ASP A 121 -5.55 11.75 -43.28
C ASP A 121 -6.46 10.75 -42.48
N LYS A 122 -6.96 11.17 -41.31
CA LYS A 122 -8.17 10.70 -40.59
C LYS A 122 -8.14 9.46 -39.67
N GLY A 123 -8.41 9.75 -38.40
CA GLY A 123 -8.91 8.79 -37.41
C GLY A 123 -9.39 9.39 -36.07
N THR A 124 -9.77 10.67 -36.01
CA THR A 124 -10.25 11.32 -34.77
C THR A 124 -11.74 11.03 -34.55
N ARG A 125 -12.08 10.35 -33.45
CA ARG A 125 -13.46 10.29 -32.92
C ARG A 125 -13.62 11.30 -31.80
N HIS A 126 -14.48 12.29 -32.07
CA HIS A 126 -14.93 13.31 -31.13
C HIS A 126 -16.11 12.76 -30.30
N ILE A 127 -16.06 12.88 -28.97
CA ILE A 127 -17.22 12.81 -28.05
C ILE A 127 -17.00 13.93 -27.01
N PRO A 128 -18.05 14.66 -26.58
CA PRO A 128 -17.99 16.12 -26.47
C PRO A 128 -17.42 16.67 -25.17
N ASP A 129 -16.73 17.79 -25.35
CA ASP A 129 -16.27 18.72 -24.32
C ASP A 129 -17.44 19.31 -23.55
N THR A 130 -17.48 19.08 -22.24
CA THR A 130 -17.89 20.13 -21.30
C THR A 130 -17.24 19.91 -19.94
N TYR A 131 -15.95 20.22 -19.83
CA TYR A 131 -15.42 20.64 -18.53
C TYR A 131 -14.56 21.90 -18.72
N ASN A 132 -14.96 22.94 -18.01
CA ASN A 132 -14.45 24.30 -18.15
C ASN A 132 -13.02 24.37 -17.59
N SER A 133 -12.05 24.57 -18.48
CA SER A 133 -10.61 24.54 -18.20
C SER A 133 -10.08 25.79 -17.46
N ALA A 134 -10.95 26.64 -16.93
CA ALA A 134 -10.61 27.99 -16.49
C ALA A 134 -10.35 28.15 -14.98
N CYS A 135 -10.23 27.09 -14.18
CA CYS A 135 -10.16 27.21 -12.72
C CYS A 135 -9.22 26.24 -11.97
N HIS A 136 -8.05 25.81 -12.48
CA HIS A 136 -7.15 24.99 -11.64
C HIS A 136 -5.65 25.29 -11.86
N PRO A 137 -4.88 25.70 -10.82
CA PRO A 137 -3.52 26.22 -10.96
C PRO A 137 -2.39 25.19 -10.81
N HIS A 138 -2.58 23.90 -11.12
CA HIS A 138 -1.48 22.92 -11.07
C HIS A 138 -1.57 21.89 -12.20
N GLN A 139 -0.99 22.25 -13.35
CA GLN A 139 -0.67 21.38 -14.48
C GLN A 139 0.82 20.97 -14.47
N ASP A 140 1.49 21.10 -13.33
CA ASP A 140 2.93 20.91 -13.23
C ASP A 140 3.30 19.45 -12.96
N SER A 141 4.25 18.93 -13.75
CA SER A 141 4.91 17.66 -13.50
C SER A 141 5.57 17.66 -12.12
N LEU A 142 5.63 16.50 -11.45
CA LEU A 142 6.31 16.35 -10.16
C LEU A 142 7.73 16.95 -10.18
N ASP A 143 8.42 16.78 -11.31
CA ASP A 143 9.79 17.25 -11.57
C ASP A 143 9.91 18.79 -11.52
N ARG A 144 8.83 19.52 -11.81
CA ARG A 144 8.80 20.99 -11.68
C ARG A 144 8.58 21.45 -10.25
N LEU A 145 7.75 20.72 -9.49
CA LEU A 145 7.45 21.05 -8.10
C LEU A 145 8.61 20.66 -7.18
N TYR A 146 9.29 19.55 -7.50
CA TYR A 146 10.40 19.02 -6.73
C TYR A 146 11.52 18.51 -7.65
N PRO A 147 12.35 19.40 -8.21
CA PRO A 147 13.45 19.04 -9.11
C PRO A 147 14.52 18.15 -8.46
N ALA A 148 14.54 18.08 -7.12
CA ALA A 148 15.43 17.22 -6.36
C ALA A 148 14.95 15.75 -6.29
N LEU A 149 13.71 15.45 -6.71
CA LEU A 149 13.12 14.12 -6.66
C LEU A 149 13.31 13.37 -7.98
N ASP A 150 14.45 12.68 -8.13
CA ASP A 150 14.69 11.79 -9.27
C ASP A 150 14.12 10.38 -8.99
N LEU A 151 12.80 10.26 -9.19
CA LEU A 151 12.04 9.00 -9.12
C LEU A 151 11.96 8.25 -10.46
N ASN A 152 12.49 8.81 -11.55
CA ASN A 152 12.50 8.13 -12.83
C ASN A 152 13.20 6.77 -12.70
N CYS A 153 12.87 5.79 -13.53
CA CYS A 153 13.68 4.58 -13.62
C CYS A 153 14.68 4.69 -14.76
N GLY A 154 15.93 4.32 -14.52
CA GLY A 154 16.99 4.31 -15.52
C GLY A 154 18.08 3.31 -15.15
N ASP A 155 19.03 3.09 -16.04
CA ASP A 155 20.15 2.12 -15.87
C ASP A 155 21.19 2.52 -14.82
N LYS A 156 20.95 3.60 -14.08
CA LYS A 156 21.81 4.00 -12.97
C LYS A 156 21.64 3.01 -11.82
N GLN A 157 22.75 2.47 -11.31
CA GLN A 157 22.78 1.75 -10.03
C GLN A 157 22.40 2.74 -8.91
N ARG A 158 21.12 2.76 -8.53
CA ARG A 158 20.60 3.56 -7.41
C ARG A 158 19.67 2.73 -6.56
N ASP A 159 19.62 3.05 -5.27
CA ASP A 159 18.66 2.46 -4.35
C ASP A 159 17.31 3.18 -4.50
N TYR A 160 16.39 2.56 -5.25
CA TYR A 160 15.03 3.07 -5.44
C TYR A 160 14.25 3.18 -4.13
N PHE A 161 14.55 2.34 -3.15
CA PHE A 161 13.89 2.42 -1.85
C PHE A 161 14.31 3.69 -1.11
N GLN A 162 15.59 4.05 -1.19
CA GLN A 162 16.08 5.31 -0.64
C GLN A 162 15.52 6.53 -1.36
N ALA A 163 15.45 6.51 -2.70
CA ALA A 163 14.86 7.60 -3.49
C ALA A 163 13.37 7.79 -3.18
N PHE A 164 12.61 6.69 -3.09
CA PHE A 164 11.19 6.71 -2.72
C PHE A 164 10.98 7.22 -1.30
N SER A 165 11.80 6.76 -0.34
CA SER A 165 11.71 7.22 1.06
C SER A 165 12.01 8.72 1.19
N GLN A 166 13.03 9.22 0.48
CA GLN A 166 13.34 10.65 0.42
C GLN A 166 12.20 11.47 -0.21
N ALA A 167 11.55 10.94 -1.26
CA ALA A 167 10.40 11.58 -1.87
C ALA A 167 9.21 11.66 -0.90
N LEU A 168 8.95 10.60 -0.13
CA LEU A 168 7.94 10.64 0.92
C LEU A 168 8.24 11.71 1.98
N ASP A 169 9.47 11.77 2.50
CA ASP A 169 9.86 12.74 3.54
C ASP A 169 9.77 14.19 3.01
N THR A 170 10.17 14.41 1.77
CA THR A 170 10.14 15.72 1.12
C THR A 170 8.70 16.20 0.94
N ILE A 171 7.83 15.35 0.41
CA ILE A 171 6.44 15.70 0.18
C ILE A 171 5.71 15.82 1.52
N GLU A 172 5.98 14.95 2.51
CA GLU A 172 5.40 15.05 3.86
C GLU A 172 5.71 16.39 4.52
N SER A 173 6.95 16.87 4.37
CA SER A 173 7.39 18.15 4.93
C SER A 173 6.61 19.35 4.36
N ASP A 174 6.16 19.25 3.10
CA ASP A 174 5.44 20.29 2.35
C ASP A 174 3.91 20.10 2.30
N ALA A 175 3.42 18.92 2.71
CA ALA A 175 2.03 18.48 2.58
C ALA A 175 0.96 19.31 3.29
N ARG A 176 1.33 20.36 4.02
CA ARG A 176 0.39 21.22 4.75
C ARG A 176 -0.56 21.98 3.81
N GLY A 177 -0.26 22.05 2.51
CA GLY A 177 -1.06 22.78 1.52
C GLY A 177 -1.84 21.94 0.51
N HIS A 178 -1.65 20.62 0.43
CA HIS A 178 -2.21 19.82 -0.66
C HIS A 178 -3.57 19.19 -0.32
N ILE A 179 -4.51 19.33 -1.27
CA ILE A 179 -5.83 18.68 -1.22
C ILE A 179 -5.73 17.36 -1.96
N PHE A 180 -5.99 16.26 -1.26
CA PHE A 180 -6.00 14.92 -1.83
C PHE A 180 -7.37 14.56 -2.38
N SER A 181 -7.37 13.79 -3.47
CA SER A 181 -8.55 13.26 -4.14
C SER A 181 -9.29 12.26 -3.25
N GLY A 182 -10.60 12.13 -3.48
CA GLY A 182 -11.46 11.18 -2.77
C GLY A 182 -11.34 9.74 -3.31
N PRO A 183 -11.84 8.72 -2.57
CA PRO A 183 -11.66 7.32 -2.92
C PRO A 183 -12.28 6.93 -4.28
N GLU A 184 -13.41 7.52 -4.66
CA GLU A 184 -14.05 7.26 -5.96
C GLU A 184 -13.24 7.82 -7.14
N ILE A 185 -12.63 8.98 -6.94
CA ILE A 185 -11.76 9.63 -7.93
C ILE A 185 -10.44 8.86 -8.03
N ASP A 186 -9.92 8.39 -6.89
CA ASP A 186 -8.71 7.58 -6.81
C ASP A 186 -8.85 6.26 -7.60
N ASP A 187 -9.99 5.58 -7.47
CA ASP A 187 -10.27 4.35 -8.21
C ASP A 187 -10.38 4.59 -9.71
N ASP A 188 -11.04 5.67 -10.13
CA ASP A 188 -11.17 6.05 -11.53
C ASP A 188 -9.82 6.44 -12.16
N ILE A 189 -8.99 7.20 -11.44
CA ILE A 189 -7.62 7.52 -11.85
C ILE A 189 -6.80 6.24 -11.99
N ASN A 190 -6.84 5.34 -10.99
CA ASN A 190 -6.10 4.09 -11.00
C ASN A 190 -6.44 3.21 -12.21
N ILE A 191 -7.74 2.97 -12.42
CA ILE A 191 -8.22 2.09 -13.49
C ILE A 191 -7.89 2.71 -14.85
N ARG A 192 -8.18 4.02 -15.04
CA ARG A 192 -7.91 4.70 -16.31
C ARG A 192 -6.42 4.80 -16.62
N ALA A 193 -5.58 5.10 -15.63
CA ALA A 193 -4.15 5.20 -15.81
C ALA A 193 -3.52 3.89 -16.28
N VAL A 194 -4.04 2.76 -15.81
CA VAL A 194 -3.53 1.44 -16.19
C VAL A 194 -4.09 0.95 -17.52
N LEU A 195 -5.38 1.15 -17.79
CA LEU A 195 -6.04 0.64 -18.99
C LEU A 195 -5.89 1.56 -20.21
N ASP A 196 -6.10 2.87 -20.02
CA ASP A 196 -6.14 3.87 -21.09
C ASP A 196 -4.88 4.76 -21.10
N GLY A 197 -4.06 4.67 -20.06
CA GLY A 197 -2.83 5.46 -19.89
C GLY A 197 -3.01 6.70 -19.00
N TRP A 198 -1.88 7.24 -18.56
CA TRP A 198 -1.84 8.37 -17.63
C TRP A 198 -2.40 9.68 -18.22
N ASP A 199 -2.25 9.90 -19.52
CA ASP A 199 -2.80 11.08 -20.20
C ASP A 199 -4.33 11.08 -20.21
N ALA A 200 -4.94 9.91 -20.43
CA ALA A 200 -6.40 9.75 -20.37
C ALA A 200 -6.92 9.96 -18.94
N ALA A 201 -6.19 9.45 -17.94
CA ALA A 201 -6.51 9.69 -16.53
C ALA A 201 -6.46 11.19 -16.18
N ARG A 202 -5.43 11.89 -16.63
CA ARG A 202 -5.24 13.33 -16.40
C ARG A 202 -6.26 14.20 -17.12
N ALA A 203 -6.68 13.79 -18.32
CA ALA A 203 -7.71 14.51 -19.07
C ALA A 203 -9.05 14.56 -18.33
N ARG A 204 -9.34 13.56 -17.48
CA ARG A 204 -10.61 13.44 -16.76
C ARG A 204 -10.56 13.88 -15.31
N ASN A 205 -9.45 13.64 -14.60
CA ASN A 205 -9.30 14.03 -13.20
C ASN A 205 -7.97 14.78 -12.99
N PRO A 206 -7.96 15.91 -12.27
CA PRO A 206 -6.72 16.57 -11.88
C PRO A 206 -5.94 15.70 -10.90
N PHE A 207 -4.61 15.67 -11.02
CA PHE A 207 -3.77 14.89 -10.12
C PHE A 207 -3.36 15.73 -8.91
N ASP A 208 -3.57 15.18 -7.73
CA ASP A 208 -2.90 15.69 -6.53
C ASP A 208 -1.43 15.22 -6.49
N ILE A 209 -0.70 15.73 -5.49
CA ILE A 209 0.73 15.42 -5.34
C ILE A 209 1.01 13.92 -5.20
N GLY A 210 0.10 13.18 -4.58
CA GLY A 210 0.23 11.72 -4.44
C GLY A 210 0.07 11.01 -5.78
N TRP A 211 -0.86 11.45 -6.63
CA TRP A 211 -1.03 10.91 -7.98
C TRP A 211 0.10 11.28 -8.93
N LEU A 212 0.65 12.48 -8.83
CA LEU A 212 1.85 12.88 -9.57
C LEU A 212 3.04 11.98 -9.20
N MET A 213 3.25 11.71 -7.90
CA MET A 213 4.31 10.83 -7.43
C MET A 213 4.11 9.38 -7.92
N LEU A 214 2.88 8.89 -7.82
CA LEU A 214 2.50 7.54 -8.27
C LEU A 214 2.71 7.38 -9.78
N GLN A 215 2.40 8.39 -10.59
CA GLN A 215 2.68 8.35 -12.02
C GLN A 215 4.18 8.18 -12.30
N THR A 216 5.05 8.96 -11.64
CA THR A 216 6.49 8.87 -11.86
C THR A 216 7.03 7.48 -11.47
N LEU A 217 6.56 6.93 -10.36
CA LEU A 217 6.93 5.57 -9.92
C LEU A 217 6.48 4.50 -10.91
N ASP A 218 5.31 4.71 -11.49
CA ASP A 218 4.69 3.76 -12.37
C ASP A 218 5.35 3.72 -13.75
N GLU A 219 5.54 4.89 -14.36
CA GLU A 219 6.26 5.05 -15.63
C GLU A 219 7.73 4.65 -15.51
N GLY A 220 8.32 4.77 -14.32
CA GLY A 220 9.66 4.28 -14.04
C GLY A 220 9.71 2.76 -13.86
N PHE A 221 9.05 2.25 -12.83
CA PHE A 221 9.30 0.90 -12.30
C PHE A 221 8.13 -0.05 -12.55
N LEU A 222 6.90 0.38 -12.31
CA LEU A 222 5.74 -0.52 -12.29
C LEU A 222 5.25 -0.92 -13.68
N TRP A 223 5.63 -0.20 -14.74
CA TRP A 223 5.25 -0.50 -16.14
C TRP A 223 5.65 -1.91 -16.60
N ARG A 224 6.66 -2.53 -15.98
CA ARG A 224 7.08 -3.92 -16.27
C ARG A 224 6.14 -4.97 -15.70
N SER A 225 5.24 -4.58 -14.80
CA SER A 225 4.27 -5.47 -14.16
C SER A 225 2.99 -5.57 -14.99
N GLY A 226 2.26 -6.68 -14.84
CA GLY A 226 0.95 -6.83 -15.46
C GLY A 226 -0.07 -5.80 -14.95
N ALA A 227 -1.13 -5.58 -15.72
CA ALA A 227 -2.13 -4.54 -15.42
C ALA A 227 -2.80 -4.73 -14.04
N VAL A 228 -3.07 -5.97 -13.64
CA VAL A 228 -3.71 -6.29 -12.36
C VAL A 228 -2.76 -6.00 -11.19
N GLU A 229 -1.51 -6.44 -11.30
CA GLU A 229 -0.47 -6.21 -10.31
C GLU A 229 -0.18 -4.72 -10.16
N ARG A 230 -0.08 -4.01 -11.29
CA ARG A 230 0.13 -2.56 -11.34
C ARG A 230 -1.00 -1.80 -10.65
N MET A 231 -2.27 -2.11 -10.94
CA MET A 231 -3.42 -1.52 -10.24
C MET A 231 -3.38 -1.78 -8.73
N ALA A 232 -3.10 -3.02 -8.32
CA ALA A 232 -3.03 -3.39 -6.91
C ALA A 232 -1.91 -2.64 -6.17
N MET A 233 -0.71 -2.57 -6.74
CA MET A 233 0.42 -1.85 -6.16
C MET A 233 0.12 -0.35 -6.03
N LEU A 234 -0.39 0.27 -7.09
CA LEU A 234 -0.77 1.69 -7.08
C LEU A 234 -1.82 1.98 -5.98
N ARG A 235 -2.83 1.13 -5.82
CA ARG A 235 -3.84 1.28 -4.75
C ARG A 235 -3.24 1.12 -3.36
N VAL A 236 -2.32 0.18 -3.15
CA VAL A 236 -1.65 -0.04 -1.86
C VAL A 236 -0.80 1.18 -1.51
N ILE A 237 0.05 1.64 -2.43
CA ILE A 237 0.91 2.81 -2.22
C ILE A 237 0.05 4.05 -1.98
N ARG A 238 -1.02 4.26 -2.76
CA ARG A 238 -1.98 5.35 -2.56
C ARG A 238 -2.61 5.30 -1.17
N SER A 239 -3.02 4.13 -0.71
CA SER A 239 -3.59 3.95 0.63
C SER A 239 -2.59 4.28 1.73
N MET A 240 -1.33 3.86 1.57
CA MET A 240 -0.24 4.20 2.51
C MET A 240 -0.02 5.71 2.57
N LEU A 241 0.07 6.38 1.42
CA LEU A 241 0.19 7.84 1.35
C LEU A 241 -0.97 8.52 2.11
N MET A 242 -2.21 8.11 1.84
CA MET A 242 -3.38 8.68 2.51
C MET A 242 -3.35 8.49 4.03
N VAL A 243 -2.89 7.34 4.53
CA VAL A 243 -2.75 7.10 5.98
C VAL A 243 -1.67 8.00 6.59
N LEU A 244 -0.52 8.14 5.94
CA LEU A 244 0.57 9.02 6.39
C LEU A 244 0.08 10.47 6.49
N TYR A 245 -0.58 10.98 5.44
CA TYR A 245 -1.11 12.34 5.44
C TYR A 245 -2.23 12.57 6.45
N GLN A 246 -3.15 11.60 6.63
CA GLN A 246 -4.20 11.70 7.64
C GLN A 246 -3.65 11.71 9.06
N THR A 247 -2.62 10.90 9.34
CA THR A 247 -1.95 10.85 10.63
C THR A 247 -1.27 12.19 10.94
N GLN A 248 -0.60 12.78 9.95
CA GLN A 248 0.04 14.08 10.10
C GLN A 248 -0.97 15.21 10.36
N ARG A 249 -2.10 15.24 9.64
CA ARG A 249 -3.18 16.20 9.91
C ARG A 249 -3.73 16.09 11.33
N ARG A 250 -3.89 14.87 11.86
CA ARG A 250 -4.34 14.65 13.24
C ARG A 250 -3.32 15.14 14.27
N SER A 251 -2.03 14.89 14.05
CA SER A 251 -0.94 15.37 14.92
C SER A 251 -0.87 16.91 14.97
N VAL A 252 -0.95 17.57 13.82
CA VAL A 252 -0.95 19.05 13.74
C VAL A 252 -2.17 19.64 14.43
N MET A 253 -3.36 19.07 14.23
CA MET A 253 -4.58 19.52 14.90
C MET A 253 -4.51 19.37 16.44
N CYS A 254 -3.94 18.27 16.93
CA CYS A 254 -3.71 18.06 18.36
C CYS A 254 -2.68 19.04 18.94
N ALA A 255 -1.61 19.34 18.20
CA ALA A 255 -0.60 20.34 18.59
C ALA A 255 -1.18 21.76 18.63
N GLN A 256 -1.98 22.13 17.61
CA GLN A 256 -2.66 23.43 17.52
C GLN A 256 -3.65 23.62 18.69
N ARG A 257 -4.43 22.59 19.02
CA ARG A 257 -5.38 22.61 20.15
C ARG A 257 -4.65 22.78 21.49
N ARG A 258 -3.51 22.12 21.66
CA ARG A 258 -2.65 22.23 22.86
C ARG A 258 -2.04 23.62 23.01
N ASN A 259 -1.60 24.26 21.93
CA ASN A 259 -1.08 25.64 21.98
C ASN A 259 -2.18 26.67 22.25
N ARG A 260 -3.39 26.46 21.72
CA ARG A 260 -4.53 27.35 22.00
C ARG A 260 -4.95 27.33 23.47
N SER A 261 -4.93 26.16 24.12
CA SER A 261 -5.21 26.01 25.56
C SER A 261 -4.14 26.65 26.47
N LYS A 262 -2.88 26.75 26.01
CA LYS A 262 -1.82 27.44 26.75
C LYS A 262 -1.95 28.96 26.65
N SER A 263 -2.41 29.49 25.52
CA SER A 263 -2.63 30.93 25.32
C SER A 263 -3.79 31.47 26.15
N THR A 264 -4.85 30.68 26.38
CA THR A 264 -6.00 31.09 27.20
C THR A 264 -5.70 31.15 28.71
N HIS A 265 -4.59 30.55 29.17
CA HIS A 265 -4.18 30.57 30.57
C HIS A 265 -3.23 31.74 30.94
N ASN A 266 -2.82 32.55 29.96
CA ASN A 266 -1.90 33.69 30.14
C ASN A 266 -2.58 35.07 30.12
N PHE A 267 -3.88 35.16 30.43
CA PHE A 267 -4.49 36.45 30.77
C PHE A 267 -4.24 36.74 32.26
N HIS A 268 -3.21 37.54 32.55
CA HIS A 268 -3.03 38.19 33.85
C HIS A 268 -4.18 39.20 34.07
N PRO A 269 -4.77 39.30 35.29
CA PRO A 269 -5.75 40.32 35.58
C PRO A 269 -5.03 41.67 35.68
N ALA A 270 -5.34 42.57 34.75
CA ALA A 270 -4.95 43.97 34.87
C ALA A 270 -5.65 44.57 36.10
N GLY A 271 -4.86 45.22 36.95
CA GLY A 271 -5.27 45.71 38.25
C GLY A 271 -6.43 46.71 38.21
N ASP A 272 -7.27 46.60 39.23
CA ASP A 272 -8.31 47.58 39.58
C ASP A 272 -7.68 48.96 39.86
N PRO A 273 -8.17 50.04 39.23
CA PRO A 273 -7.93 51.39 39.74
C PRO A 273 -8.97 51.70 40.82
N ARG A 274 -8.51 51.92 42.05
CA ARG A 274 -9.34 52.52 43.11
C ARG A 274 -9.81 53.92 42.69
N PRO A 275 -11.07 54.29 42.95
CA PRO A 275 -11.49 55.68 42.89
C PRO A 275 -11.23 56.39 44.23
N THR A 276 -10.66 57.59 44.12
CA THR A 276 -10.65 58.77 45.02
C THR A 276 -10.59 58.55 46.53
#